data_AF-A0A974S864-F1
#
_entry.id   AF-A0A974S864-F1
#
_cell.length_a   1.000
_cell.length_b   1.000
_cell.length_c   1.000
_cell.angle_alpha   90.00
_cell.angle_beta   90.00
_cell.angle_gamma   90.00
#
_symmetry.space_group_name_H-M   'P 1'
#
loop_
_entity.id
_entity.type
_entity.pdbx_description
1 polymer ?
#
loop_
_entity_poly.entity_id
_entity_poly.type
_entity_poly.pdbx_seq_one_letter_code
_entity_poly.pdbx_strand_id
1 'polypeptide(L)' 'MRLLPALLLGLLVAGPAWAGDLAVSLKTPSGKPVAEAVVTVALAPGVPRMPIKFPGPTAWPRRT' A
#
# COMPACT_ATOMS: atom_id res chain seq x y z
N MET A 1 8.95 -6.03 -40.90
CA MET A 1 8.04 -5.15 -40.13
C MET A 1 7.31 -5.90 -38.99
N ARG A 2 7.97 -6.85 -38.31
CA ARG A 2 7.34 -7.68 -37.24
C ARG A 2 7.69 -7.23 -35.82
N LEU A 3 8.69 -6.36 -35.69
CA LEU A 3 9.19 -5.88 -34.39
C LEU A 3 8.31 -4.77 -33.80
N LEU A 4 7.66 -3.98 -34.66
CA LEU A 4 6.77 -2.89 -34.23
C LEU A 4 5.57 -3.36 -33.38
N PRO A 5 4.81 -4.41 -33.78
CA PRO A 5 3.71 -4.89 -32.94
C PRO A 5 4.21 -5.51 -31.63
N ALA A 6 5.38 -6.16 -31.63
CA ALA A 6 5.98 -6.72 -30.41
C ALA A 6 6.40 -5.62 -29.41
N LEU A 7 6.95 -4.52 -29.92
CA LEU A 7 7.32 -3.36 -29.10
C LEU A 7 6.10 -2.67 -28.47
N LEU A 8 5.02 -2.51 -29.26
CA LEU A 8 3.75 -1.94 -28.78
C LEU A 8 3.10 -2.82 -27.72
N LEU A 9 3.16 -4.15 -27.86
CA LEU A 9 2.63 -5.08 -26.87
C LEU A 9 3.41 -5.03 -25.55
N GLY A 10 4.74 -4.87 -25.60
CA GLY A 10 5.59 -4.73 -24.41
C GLY A 10 5.30 -3.45 -23.61
N LEU A 11 4.96 -2.36 -24.29
CA LEU A 11 4.58 -1.08 -23.66
C LEU A 11 3.25 -1.17 -22.90
N LEU A 12 2.31 -2.03 -23.34
CA LEU A 12 1.03 -2.22 -22.65
C LEU A 12 1.15 -2.93 -21.30
N VAL A 13 2.19 -3.74 -21.09
CA VAL A 13 2.38 -4.55 -19.86
C VAL A 13 3.13 -3.78 -18.76
N ALA A 14 3.78 -2.66 -19.10
CA ALA A 14 4.61 -1.87 -18.19
C ALA A 14 3.84 -0.72 -17.50
N GLY A 15 2.57 -0.94 -17.17
CA GLY A 15 1.83 -0.01 -16.33
C GLY A 15 2.36 -0.05 -14.89
N PRO A 16 2.74 1.09 -14.26
CA PRO A 16 3.07 1.10 -12.85
C PRO A 16 1.85 0.62 -12.07
N ALA A 17 1.99 -0.50 -11.36
CA ALA A 17 1.01 -0.93 -10.39
C ALA A 17 0.97 0.15 -9.30
N TRP A 18 0.00 1.06 -9.39
CA TRP A 18 -0.27 2.02 -8.33
C TRP A 18 -0.55 1.21 -7.06
N ALA A 19 0.39 1.25 -6.12
CA ALA A 19 0.15 0.78 -4.77
C ALA A 19 -1.01 1.63 -4.24
N GLY A 20 -2.21 1.05 -4.20
CA GLY A 20 -3.40 1.73 -3.71
C GLY A 20 -3.22 2.18 -2.27
N ASP A 21 -3.90 3.26 -1.90
CA ASP A 21 -3.91 3.74 -0.52
C ASP A 21 -4.58 2.72 0.40
N LEU A 22 -3.90 2.34 1.48
CA LEU A 22 -4.45 1.48 2.53
C LEU A 22 -4.99 2.37 3.67
N ALA A 23 -6.31 2.49 3.77
CA ALA A 23 -6.98 3.17 4.88
C ALA A 23 -7.51 2.14 5.89
N VAL A 24 -7.02 2.18 7.14
CA VAL A 24 -7.49 1.33 8.24
C VAL A 24 -8.16 2.21 9.31
N SER A 25 -9.38 1.86 9.71
CA SER A 25 -10.13 2.58 10.76
C SER A 25 -10.61 1.59 11.83
N LEU A 26 -10.21 1.82 13.08
CA LEU A 26 -10.70 1.05 14.22
C LEU A 26 -11.79 1.84 14.93
N LYS A 27 -12.97 1.22 15.03
CA LYS A 27 -14.14 1.79 15.71
C LYS A 27 -14.69 0.80 16.72
N THR A 28 -15.16 1.31 17.85
CA THR A 28 -15.93 0.58 18.85
C THR A 28 -17.30 0.16 18.28
N PRO A 29 -18.05 -0.74 18.94
CA PRO A 29 -19.42 -1.07 18.54
C PRO A 29 -20.35 0.14 18.47
N SER A 30 -20.04 1.20 19.22
CA SER A 30 -20.77 2.49 19.19
C SER A 30 -20.37 3.43 18.04
N GLY A 31 -19.47 3.00 17.16
CA GLY A 31 -18.97 3.79 16.03
C GLY A 31 -17.87 4.80 16.39
N LYS A 32 -17.51 4.94 17.67
CA LYS A 32 -16.43 5.84 18.12
C LYS A 32 -15.05 5.29 17.77
N PRO A 33 -14.06 6.14 17.39
CA PRO A 33 -12.69 5.68 17.12
C PRO A 33 -12.05 5.08 18.37
N VAL A 34 -11.24 4.04 18.18
CA VAL A 34 -10.45 3.43 19.25
C VAL A 34 -9.20 4.27 19.50
N ALA A 35 -9.04 4.77 20.72
CA ALA A 35 -7.85 5.52 21.13
C ALA A 35 -6.61 4.61 21.21
N GLU A 36 -5.44 5.15 20.84
CA GLU A 36 -4.14 4.45 20.95
C GLU A 36 -4.05 3.09 20.23
N ALA A 37 -4.85 2.91 19.17
CA ALA A 37 -4.84 1.69 18.39
C ALA A 37 -3.48 1.44 17.72
N VAL A 38 -2.87 0.28 18.01
CA VAL A 38 -1.71 -0.22 17.28
C VAL A 38 -2.17 -1.24 16.26
N VAL A 39 -1.89 -0.98 14.98
CA VAL A 39 -2.22 -1.88 13.87
C VAL A 39 -0.93 -2.42 13.26
N THR A 40 -0.84 -3.73 13.17
CA THR A 40 0.26 -4.39 12.45
C THR A 40 -0.22 -4.76 11.05
N VAL A 41 0.45 -4.21 10.03
CA VAL A 41 0.20 -4.55 8.63
C VAL A 41 1.30 -5.50 8.17
N ALA A 42 0.91 -6.66 7.66
CA ALA A 42 1.82 -7.64 7.09
C ALA A 42 1.50 -7.86 5.62
N LEU A 43 2.55 -8.10 4.83
CA LEU A 43 2.40 -8.45 3.43
C LEU A 43 1.89 -9.89 3.30
N ALA A 44 1.03 -10.14 2.31
CA ALA A 44 0.61 -11.49 1.97
C ALA A 44 1.82 -12.35 1.55
N PRO A 45 1.76 -13.69 1.72
CA PRO A 45 2.79 -14.59 1.24
C PRO A 45 3.09 -14.38 -0.25
N GLY A 46 4.37 -14.33 -0.62
CA GLY A 46 4.81 -14.14 -2.01
C GLY A 46 4.95 -12.69 -2.46
N VAL A 47 4.55 -11.69 -1.65
CA VAL A 47 4.79 -10.28 -1.95
C VAL A 47 6.24 -9.91 -1.59
N PRO A 48 7.01 -9.27 -2.50
CA PRO A 48 8.37 -8.82 -2.21
C PRO A 48 8.41 -7.93 -0.97
N ARG A 49 9.37 -8.19 -0.07
CA ARG A 49 9.59 -7.39 1.15
C ARG A 49 10.22 -6.05 0.77
N MET A 50 9.39 -5.14 0.30
CA MET A 50 9.76 -3.74 0.04
C MET A 50 9.31 -2.90 1.24
N PRO A 51 9.99 -1.78 1.56
CA PRO A 51 9.49 -0.85 2.55
C PRO A 51 8.08 -0.39 2.17
N ILE A 52 7.12 -0.58 3.07
CA ILE A 52 5.75 -0.08 2.86
C ILE A 52 5.82 1.44 2.96
N LYS A 53 5.60 2.12 1.83
CA LYS A 53 5.59 3.58 1.77
C LYS A 53 4.17 4.06 2.11
N PHE A 54 4.00 4.59 3.32
CA PHE A 54 2.80 5.32 3.69
C PHE A 54 3.03 6.82 3.43
N PRO A 55 2.31 7.45 2.48
CA PRO A 55 2.35 8.91 2.35
C PRO A 55 1.61 9.52 3.55
N GLY A 56 2.36 10.02 4.53
CA GLY A 56 1.79 10.67 5.72
C GLY A 56 2.82 11.51 6.46
N PRO A 57 2.40 12.50 7.28
CA PRO A 57 3.32 13.24 8.11
C PRO A 57 3.94 12.30 9.14
N THR A 58 5.27 12.24 9.19
CA THR A 58 6.09 11.36 10.03
C THR A 58 5.93 11.65 11.54
N ALA A 59 4.77 11.35 12.11
CA ALA A 59 4.53 11.45 13.54
C ALA A 59 3.84 10.17 14.03
N TRP A 60 4.61 9.09 14.14
CA TRP A 60 4.27 8.04 15.10
C TRP A 60 4.58 8.58 16.49
N PRO A 61 3.65 8.55 17.47
CA PRO A 61 3.98 8.97 18.83
C PRO A 61 5.05 8.02 19.38
N ARG A 62 6.27 8.52 19.57
CA ARG A 62 7.27 7.83 20.38
C ARG A 62 6.80 7.88 21.83
N ARG A 63 6.62 6.70 22.42
CA ARG A 63 6.41 6.54 23.85
C ARG A 63 7.74 6.86 24.54
N THR A 64 7.85 8.03 25.14
CA THR A 64 8.88 8.40 26.14
C THR A 64 8.26 8.46 27.50
#